data_AF-A0A7V8LR23-F1
#
_entry.id   AF-A0A7V8LR23-F1
#
_cell.length_a   1.000
_cell.length_b   1.000
_cell.length_c   1.000
_cell.angle_alpha   90.00
_cell.angle_beta   90.00
_cell.angle_gamma   90.00
#
_symmetry.space_group_name_H-M   'P 1'
#
loop_
_entity.id
_entity.type
_entity.pdbx_description
1 polymer ?
#
loop_
_entity_poly.entity_id
_entity_poly.type
_entity_poly.pdbx_seq_one_letter_code
_entity_poly.pdbx_strand_id
1 'polypeptide(L)'
;MAAARRKAAVELTEFDKKIASAVGPEPIKLDGGNIVAEAPTVAELEGLAELETDDELRRAIFGEDADKAKEYFRNKPLHAWGVFLSEYMDHWTNFSDLGK
;
A
#
# COMPACT_ATOMS: atom_id res chain seq x y z
N MET A 1 -17.65 39.15 22.39
CA MET A 1 -17.42 39.00 20.94
C MET A 1 -16.90 37.58 20.71
N ALA A 2 -17.79 36.62 20.46
CA ALA A 2 -17.41 35.22 20.23
C ALA A 2 -17.15 35.02 18.74
N ALA A 3 -15.89 34.80 18.35
CA ALA A 3 -15.51 34.50 16.98
C ALA A 3 -15.94 33.07 16.63
N ALA A 4 -17.08 32.93 15.96
CA ALA A 4 -17.53 31.68 15.39
C ALA A 4 -16.61 31.30 14.22
N ARG A 5 -15.57 30.49 14.50
CA ARG A 5 -14.85 29.75 13.45
C ARG A 5 -15.81 28.73 12.86
N ARG A 6 -16.47 29.08 11.76
CA ARG A 6 -17.12 28.09 10.90
C ARG A 6 -16.01 27.23 10.30
N LYS A 7 -15.86 26.00 10.79
CA LYS A 7 -15.18 24.95 10.02
C LYS A 7 -15.95 24.83 8.71
N ALA A 8 -15.35 25.28 7.60
CA ALA A 8 -15.88 24.96 6.29
C ALA A 8 -15.90 23.43 6.19
N ALA A 9 -17.09 22.85 6.01
CA ALA A 9 -17.18 21.47 5.58
C ALA A 9 -16.47 21.41 4.22
N VAL A 10 -15.45 20.57 4.11
CA VAL A 10 -14.80 20.34 2.83
C VAL A 10 -15.84 19.61 1.97
N GLU A 11 -16.45 20.31 1.03
CA GLU A 11 -17.31 19.66 0.04
C GLU A 11 -16.45 18.73 -0.81
N LEU A 12 -16.75 17.44 -0.77
CA LEU A 12 -16.10 16.43 -1.59
C LEU A 12 -16.37 16.72 -3.07
N THR A 13 -15.32 16.73 -3.89
CA THR A 13 -15.48 16.87 -5.34
C THR A 13 -16.18 15.63 -5.91
N GLU A 14 -16.73 15.77 -7.12
CA GLU A 14 -17.30 14.62 -7.85
C GLU A 14 -16.26 13.52 -8.09
N PHE A 15 -14.98 13.88 -8.17
CA PHE A 15 -13.90 12.91 -8.30
C PHE A 15 -13.62 12.17 -6.99
N ASP A 16 -13.63 12.87 -5.84
CA ASP A 16 -13.44 12.24 -4.53
C ASP A 16 -14.56 11.22 -4.23
N LYS A 17 -15.79 11.54 -4.61
CA LYS A 17 -16.93 10.62 -4.49
C LYS A 17 -16.75 9.37 -5.36
N LYS A 18 -16.22 9.54 -6.58
CA LYS A 18 -15.92 8.42 -7.48
C LYS A 18 -14.82 7.53 -6.92
N ILE A 19 -13.74 8.10 -6.39
CA ILE A 19 -12.67 7.33 -5.72
C ILE A 19 -13.25 6.58 -4.52
N ALA A 20 -14.03 7.26 -3.67
CA ALA A 20 -14.65 6.61 -2.51
C ALA A 20 -15.62 5.46 -2.89
N SER A 21 -16.18 5.51 -4.11
CA SER A 21 -17.04 4.44 -4.65
C SER A 21 -16.29 3.37 -5.44
N ALA A 22 -15.03 3.61 -5.82
CA ALA A 22 -14.22 2.66 -6.55
C ALA A 22 -13.65 1.64 -5.56
N VAL A 23 -14.05 0.38 -5.71
CA VAL A 23 -13.47 -0.72 -4.95
C VAL A 23 -12.12 -1.06 -5.59
N GLY A 24 -11.04 -0.59 -4.97
CA GLY A 24 -9.68 -1.00 -5.32
C GLY A 24 -9.38 -2.42 -4.84
N PRO A 25 -8.20 -2.98 -5.17
CA PRO A 25 -7.75 -4.25 -4.64
C PRO A 25 -7.70 -4.25 -3.10
N GLU A 26 -7.97 -5.38 -2.47
CA GLU A 26 -7.80 -5.53 -1.02
C GLU A 26 -6.31 -5.48 -0.62
N PRO A 27 -5.96 -5.08 0.62
CA PRO A 27 -4.58 -5.14 1.11
C PRO A 27 -3.99 -6.55 1.02
N ILE A 28 -2.69 -6.64 0.70
CA ILE A 28 -1.97 -7.91 0.65
C ILE A 28 -1.63 -8.33 2.09
N LYS A 29 -2.13 -9.50 2.49
CA LYS A 29 -1.96 -10.03 3.85
C LYS A 29 -0.97 -11.19 3.83
N LEU A 30 0.10 -11.08 4.62
CA LEU A 30 1.07 -12.15 4.86
C LEU A 30 0.93 -12.68 6.30
N ASP A 31 1.49 -13.85 6.55
CA ASP A 31 1.52 -14.47 7.88
C ASP A 31 0.15 -14.50 8.59
N GLY A 32 -0.90 -14.94 7.87
CA GLY A 32 -2.25 -15.00 8.42
C GLY A 32 -2.87 -13.63 8.76
N GLY A 33 -2.32 -12.53 8.24
CA GLY A 33 -2.79 -11.16 8.48
C GLY A 33 -2.00 -10.39 9.53
N ASN A 34 -0.91 -10.94 10.06
CA ASN A 34 -0.03 -10.23 11.01
C ASN A 34 0.89 -9.19 10.36
N ILE A 35 1.02 -9.26 9.03
CA ILE A 35 1.80 -8.37 8.19
C ILE A 35 0.89 -7.92 7.05
N VAL A 36 0.66 -6.62 6.94
CA VAL A 36 -0.23 -6.04 5.93
C VAL A 36 0.54 -5.06 5.04
N ALA A 37 0.45 -5.23 3.73
CA ALA A 37 0.84 -4.23 2.76
C ALA A 37 -0.43 -3.53 2.25
N GLU A 38 -0.61 -2.30 2.71
CA GLU A 38 -1.73 -1.44 2.33
C GLU A 38 -1.59 -0.93 0.89
N ALA A 39 -2.68 -0.43 0.33
CA ALA A 39 -2.66 0.22 -0.97
C ALA A 39 -1.72 1.45 -0.93
N PRO A 40 -0.68 1.52 -1.78
CA PRO A 40 0.19 2.69 -1.82
C PRO A 40 -0.52 3.85 -2.53
N THR A 41 -0.12 5.07 -2.19
CA THR A 41 -0.36 6.23 -3.05
C THR A 41 0.46 6.14 -4.33
N VAL A 42 0.09 6.90 -5.35
CA VAL A 42 0.85 6.98 -6.62
C VAL A 42 2.31 7.39 -6.34
N ALA A 43 2.53 8.38 -5.47
CA ALA A 43 3.86 8.87 -5.13
C ALA A 43 4.71 7.81 -4.39
N GLU A 44 4.10 7.05 -3.48
CA GLU A 44 4.80 5.96 -2.79
C GLU A 44 5.20 4.86 -3.77
N LEU A 45 4.29 4.48 -4.68
CA LEU A 45 4.56 3.46 -5.70
C LEU A 45 5.68 3.89 -6.66
N GLU A 46 5.64 5.13 -7.16
CA GLU A 46 6.68 5.69 -8.04
C GLU A 46 8.04 5.76 -7.32
N GLY A 47 8.04 6.12 -6.03
CA GLY A 47 9.25 6.20 -5.22
C GLY A 47 9.93 4.86 -4.94
N LEU A 48 9.24 3.72 -5.09
CA LEU A 48 9.83 2.40 -4.85
C LEU A 48 11.01 2.10 -5.79
N ALA A 49 10.98 2.62 -7.02
CA ALA A 49 12.05 2.42 -7.99
C ALA A 49 13.35 3.16 -7.65
N GLU A 50 13.28 4.14 -6.76
CA GLU A 50 14.43 4.96 -6.32
C GLU A 50 15.14 4.36 -5.11
N LEU A 51 14.56 3.34 -4.46
CA LEU A 51 15.12 2.73 -3.26
C LEU A 51 16.24 1.75 -3.62
N GLU A 52 17.38 1.88 -2.94
CA GLU A 52 18.60 1.12 -3.26
C GLU A 52 18.71 -0.18 -2.46
N THR A 53 17.98 -0.29 -1.34
CA THR A 53 18.08 -1.42 -0.44
C THR A 53 16.74 -2.11 -0.20
N ASP A 54 16.79 -3.43 -0.05
CA ASP A 54 15.65 -4.24 0.35
C ASP A 54 15.02 -3.80 1.68
N ASP A 55 15.82 -3.26 2.61
CA ASP A 55 15.32 -2.79 3.90
C ASP A 55 14.51 -1.49 3.74
N GLU A 56 14.90 -0.59 2.83
CA GLU A 56 14.11 0.58 2.48
C GLU A 56 12.81 0.18 1.78
N LEU A 57 12.88 -0.74 0.81
CA LEU A 57 11.69 -1.28 0.14
C LEU A 57 10.70 -1.90 1.15
N ARG A 58 11.18 -2.70 2.11
CA ARG A 58 10.31 -3.28 3.15
C ARG A 58 9.64 -2.21 4.00
N ARG A 59 10.37 -1.15 4.36
CA ARG A 59 9.79 -0.02 5.13
C ARG A 59 8.75 0.75 4.33
N ALA A 60 9.00 0.96 3.04
CA ALA A 60 8.05 1.64 2.16
C ALA A 60 6.78 0.81 1.95
N ILE A 61 6.90 -0.52 1.80
CA ILE A 61 5.77 -1.41 1.51
C ILE A 61 4.95 -1.76 2.77
N PHE A 62 5.61 -2.04 3.89
CA PHE A 62 4.96 -2.58 5.09
C PHE A 62 4.87 -1.60 6.25
N GLY A 63 5.49 -0.41 6.15
CA GLY A 63 5.45 0.60 7.20
C GLY A 63 5.88 0.05 8.57
N GLU A 64 4.95 0.05 9.53
CA GLU A 64 5.17 -0.44 10.89
C GLU A 64 5.47 -1.95 10.97
N ASP A 65 5.02 -2.73 9.98
CA ASP A 65 5.25 -4.18 9.92
C ASP A 65 6.57 -4.57 9.26
N ALA A 66 7.40 -3.59 8.85
CA ALA A 66 8.64 -3.86 8.11
C ALA A 66 9.61 -4.81 8.82
N ASP A 67 9.73 -4.72 10.15
CA ASP A 67 10.59 -5.61 10.92
C ASP A 67 10.03 -7.05 10.96
N LYS A 68 8.71 -7.20 11.07
CA LYS A 68 8.03 -8.50 10.98
C LYS A 68 8.17 -9.09 9.58
N ALA A 69 8.00 -8.28 8.53
CA ALA A 69 8.19 -8.68 7.15
C ALA A 69 9.64 -9.15 6.90
N LYS A 70 10.62 -8.41 7.43
CA LYS A 70 12.03 -8.79 7.34
C LYS A 70 12.30 -10.16 7.99
N GLU A 71 11.76 -10.40 9.18
CA GLU A 71 11.87 -11.70 9.84
C GLU A 71 11.14 -12.81 9.07
N TYR A 72 9.93 -12.52 8.57
CA TYR A 72 9.13 -13.43 7.78
C TYR A 72 9.89 -13.92 6.55
N PHE A 73 10.44 -13.01 5.74
CA PHE A 73 11.18 -13.35 4.52
C PHE A 73 12.54 -13.99 4.78
N ARG A 74 13.21 -13.67 5.90
CA ARG A 74 14.49 -14.31 6.29
C ARG A 74 14.36 -15.83 6.42
N ASN A 75 13.18 -16.31 6.82
CA ASN A 75 12.90 -17.73 7.00
C ASN A 75 12.32 -18.40 5.73
N LYS A 76 12.30 -17.72 4.59
CA LYS A 76 11.80 -18.23 3.30
C LYS A 76 12.95 -18.54 2.33
N PRO A 77 12.69 -19.29 1.24
CA PRO A 77 13.64 -19.42 0.13
C PRO A 77 14.06 -18.06 -0.42
N LEU A 78 15.31 -17.96 -0.92
CA LEU A 78 15.90 -16.71 -1.41
C LEU A 78 15.02 -15.94 -2.41
N HIS A 79 14.30 -16.65 -3.28
CA HIS A 79 13.46 -16.05 -4.31
C HIS A 79 12.11 -15.53 -3.78
N ALA A 80 11.70 -15.87 -2.56
CA ALA A 80 10.39 -15.51 -2.04
C ALA A 80 10.16 -14.00 -1.99
N TRP A 81 11.23 -13.24 -1.69
CA TRP A 81 11.16 -11.78 -1.70
C TRP A 81 10.92 -11.22 -3.11
N GLY A 82 11.63 -11.72 -4.12
CA GLY A 82 11.44 -11.29 -5.50
C GLY A 82 10.06 -11.65 -6.06
N VAL A 83 9.52 -12.82 -5.69
CA VAL A 83 8.14 -13.21 -6.03
C VAL A 83 7.14 -12.24 -5.42
N PHE A 84 7.27 -11.95 -4.13
CA PHE A 84 6.40 -10.98 -3.46
C PHE A 84 6.46 -9.60 -4.12
N LEU A 85 7.64 -9.09 -4.49
CA LEU A 85 7.75 -7.79 -5.16
C LEU A 85 7.03 -7.77 -6.51
N SER A 86 7.11 -8.86 -7.27
CA SER A 86 6.39 -8.99 -8.53
C SER A 86 4.87 -8.99 -8.30
N GLU A 87 4.39 -9.75 -7.32
CA GLU A 87 2.96 -9.79 -6.95
C GLU A 87 2.46 -8.44 -6.45
N TYR A 88 3.25 -7.76 -5.61
CA TYR A 88 2.92 -6.44 -5.07
C TYR A 88 2.70 -5.42 -6.20
N MET A 89 3.60 -5.37 -7.18
CA MET A 89 3.48 -4.43 -8.30
C MET A 89 2.26 -4.76 -9.17
N ASP A 90 2.07 -6.04 -9.53
CA ASP A 90 0.94 -6.47 -10.36
C ASP A 90 -0.41 -6.20 -9.68
N HIS A 91 -0.51 -6.49 -8.38
CA HIS A 91 -1.73 -6.30 -7.58
C HIS A 91 -2.23 -4.84 -7.60
N TRP A 92 -1.31 -3.86 -7.53
CA TRP A 92 -1.68 -2.44 -7.50
C TRP A 92 -1.73 -1.77 -8.88
N THR A 93 -1.04 -2.30 -9.89
CA THR A 93 -0.95 -1.67 -11.23
C THR A 93 -1.78 -2.35 -12.30
N ASN A 94 -2.20 -3.60 -12.09
CA ASN A 94 -2.88 -4.43 -13.08
C ASN A 94 -4.16 -5.09 -12.50
N PHE A 95 -4.92 -4.32 -11.72
CA PHE A 95 -6.16 -4.80 -11.09
C PHE A 95 -7.34 -4.98 -12.05
N SER A 96 -7.16 -4.71 -13.35
CA SER A 96 -8.14 -5.02 -14.40
C SER A 96 -8.45 -6.51 -14.54
N ASP A 97 -7.57 -7.39 -14.07
CA ASP A 97 -7.78 -8.84 -14.08
C ASP A 97 -8.28 -9.43 -12.74
N LEU A 98 -8.32 -8.65 -11.66
CA LEU A 98 -8.82 -9.10 -10.33
C LEU A 98 -10.36 -9.08 -10.22
N GLY A 99 -11.05 -8.73 -11.30
CA GLY A 99 -12.52 -8.65 -11.39
C GLY A 99 -13.18 -9.65 -12.34
N LYS A 100 -12.50 -10.76 -12.70
CA LYS A 100 -13.09 -11.88 -13.45
C LYS A 100 -13.28 -13.11 -12.59
#